data_AF-A0A537YZ20-F1
#
_entry.id   AF-A0A537YZ20-F1
#
_cell.length_a   1.000
_cell.length_b   1.000
_cell.length_c   1.000
_cell.angle_alpha   90.00
_cell.angle_beta   90.00
_cell.angle_gamma   90.00
#
_symmetry.space_group_name_H-M   'P 1'
#
loop_
_entity.id
_entity.type
_entity.pdbx_description
1 polymer ?
#
loop_
_entity_poly.entity_id
_entity_poly.type
_entity_poly.pdbx_seq_one_letter_code
_entity_poly.pdbx_strand_id
1 'polypeptide(L)'
;MGDAHAEQMYREVMLKDPPEAATPFEVATLDFVFGQVWPRDGLSRRDRRLVTLTCVASADSPQPIEDHVYAALKSGDLPLEDMLEFILQLAVYSGWPKAAHCEGAIYRQWARIHEEQGEEPPPWPMLTNDVLGISDFEKRIFRGAQEFADVNLMPAPRPMSPYRHAGILNFVFGHVWQRGGLNRRERRIMTVASCAVDDSPTPLKTHVAAAIHSGDLTKEEMDEIVLQFSAYYGFAKGEAFQVAADDAWAKMPLGNLDDWRRAAEATPWDVEPVVPFEMPA
;
A
#
# COMPACT_ATOMS: atom_id res chain seq x y z
N MET A 1 10.22 35.40 0.34
CA MET A 1 11.34 34.64 -0.21
C MET A 1 11.11 33.21 0.27
N GLY A 2 10.81 32.30 -0.65
CA GLY A 2 10.57 30.90 -0.31
C GLY A 2 11.81 30.27 0.32
N ASP A 3 11.62 29.27 1.17
CA ASP A 3 12.72 28.48 1.70
C ASP A 3 13.40 27.72 0.54
N ALA A 4 14.65 28.09 0.23
CA ALA A 4 15.41 27.49 -0.85
C ALA A 4 15.56 25.96 -0.68
N HIS A 5 15.55 25.47 0.56
CA HIS A 5 15.57 24.04 0.84
C HIS A 5 14.26 23.35 0.40
N ALA A 6 13.11 23.93 0.74
CA ALA A 6 11.80 23.42 0.35
C ALA A 6 11.62 23.38 -1.17
N GLU A 7 12.04 24.45 -1.86
CA GLU A 7 11.98 24.49 -3.32
C GLU A 7 12.90 23.45 -3.98
N GLN A 8 14.09 23.21 -3.41
CA GLN A 8 14.98 22.16 -3.89
C GLN A 8 14.34 20.77 -3.68
N MET A 9 13.80 20.50 -2.49
CA MET A 9 13.13 19.23 -2.21
C MET A 9 11.92 19.01 -3.14
N TYR A 10 11.14 20.06 -3.42
CA TYR A 10 10.07 20.01 -4.41
C TYR A 10 10.59 19.57 -5.78
N ARG A 11 11.67 20.18 -6.28
CA ARG A 11 12.26 19.82 -7.59
C ARG A 11 12.74 18.38 -7.62
N GLU A 12 13.38 17.92 -6.54
CA GLU A 12 13.88 16.55 -6.43
C GLU A 12 12.76 15.51 -6.38
N VAL A 13 11.65 15.82 -5.70
CA VAL A 13 10.53 14.89 -5.52
C VAL A 13 9.55 14.93 -6.69
N MET A 14 9.27 16.10 -7.25
CA MET A 14 8.24 16.29 -8.28
C MET A 14 8.81 16.38 -9.70
N LEU A 15 10.13 16.52 -9.83
CA LEU A 15 10.84 16.66 -11.12
C LEU A 15 10.29 17.79 -12.00
N LYS A 16 9.83 18.86 -11.35
CA LYS A 16 9.40 20.11 -11.97
C LYS A 16 9.69 21.28 -11.03
N ASP A 17 9.76 22.49 -11.58
CA ASP A 17 9.90 23.69 -10.75
C ASP A 17 8.67 23.88 -9.84
N PRO A 18 8.87 24.32 -8.59
CA PRO A 18 7.76 24.69 -7.73
C PRO A 18 6.99 25.87 -8.35
N PRO A 19 5.66 25.90 -8.24
CA PRO A 19 4.90 27.08 -8.62
C PRO A 19 5.33 28.27 -7.75
N GLU A 20 5.21 29.49 -8.29
CA GLU A 20 5.36 30.70 -7.48
C GLU A 20 4.24 30.71 -6.43
N ALA A 21 4.60 30.58 -5.16
CA ALA A 21 3.62 30.50 -4.09
C ALA A 21 2.89 31.84 -3.92
N ALA A 22 1.63 31.88 -4.35
CA ALA A 22 0.78 33.06 -4.30
C ALA A 22 -0.28 32.98 -3.19
N THR A 23 -0.52 31.78 -2.65
CA THR A 23 -1.57 31.50 -1.66
C THR A 23 -1.00 30.87 -0.39
N PRO A 24 -1.68 31.00 0.77
CA PRO A 24 -1.28 30.30 1.99
C PRO A 24 -1.15 28.78 1.82
N PHE A 25 -1.97 28.19 0.94
CA PHE A 25 -1.89 26.77 0.60
C PHE A 25 -0.60 26.42 -0.13
N GLU A 26 -0.19 27.21 -1.13
CA GLU A 26 1.05 26.96 -1.87
C GLU A 26 2.28 27.20 -0.99
N VAL A 27 2.25 28.23 -0.14
CA VAL A 27 3.29 28.46 0.87
C VAL A 27 3.42 27.26 1.80
N ALA A 28 2.30 26.76 2.37
CA ALA A 28 2.33 25.58 3.22
C ALA A 28 2.73 24.30 2.47
N THR A 29 2.37 24.18 1.19
CA THR A 29 2.81 23.06 0.36
C THR A 29 4.34 23.04 0.28
N LEU A 30 4.97 24.17 -0.05
CA LEU A 30 6.43 24.25 -0.07
C LEU A 30 7.00 24.07 1.33
N ASP A 31 6.65 24.92 2.28
CA ASP A 31 7.31 24.99 3.59
C ASP A 31 7.07 23.74 4.45
N PHE A 32 5.83 23.27 4.53
CA PHE A 32 5.48 22.13 5.40
C PHE A 32 5.65 20.80 4.67
N VAL A 33 5.00 20.60 3.53
CA VAL A 33 5.03 19.29 2.86
C VAL A 33 6.44 19.00 2.34
N PHE A 34 7.00 19.89 1.51
CA PHE A 34 8.31 19.65 0.90
C PHE A 34 9.49 20.13 1.75
N GLY A 35 9.33 21.14 2.61
CA GLY A 35 10.38 21.66 3.47
C GLY A 35 10.54 20.94 4.81
N GLN A 36 9.48 20.26 5.30
CA GLN A 36 9.51 19.63 6.63
C GLN A 36 9.11 18.16 6.64
N VAL A 37 8.23 17.68 5.76
CA VAL A 37 7.78 16.27 5.77
C VAL A 37 8.67 15.38 4.89
N TRP A 38 8.82 15.72 3.60
CA TRP A 38 9.66 14.96 2.68
C TRP A 38 11.15 14.80 3.06
N PRO A 39 11.85 15.81 3.64
CA PRO A 39 13.27 15.70 3.94
C PRO A 39 13.56 14.92 5.23
N ARG A 40 12.54 14.46 5.97
CA ARG A 40 12.75 13.71 7.21
C ARG A 40 13.37 12.35 6.94
N ASP A 41 14.29 11.97 7.81
CA ASP A 41 14.83 10.61 7.90
C ASP A 41 13.76 9.61 8.37
N GLY A 42 14.12 8.33 8.44
CA GLY A 42 13.26 7.26 8.96
C GLY A 42 12.47 6.52 7.88
N LEU A 43 12.19 7.15 6.74
CA LEU A 43 11.67 6.47 5.54
C LEU A 43 12.53 6.76 4.32
N SER A 44 12.68 5.77 3.45
CA SER A 44 13.27 6.01 2.12
C SER A 44 12.32 6.87 1.27
N ARG A 45 12.88 7.53 0.24
CA ARG A 45 12.08 8.28 -0.75
C ARG A 45 11.00 7.41 -1.40
N ARG A 46 11.34 6.15 -1.69
CA ARG A 46 10.43 5.15 -2.25
C ARG A 46 9.28 4.80 -1.30
N ASP A 47 9.54 4.66 -0.01
CA ASP A 47 8.50 4.40 0.99
C ASP A 47 7.54 5.59 1.13
N ARG A 48 8.08 6.81 1.20
CA ARG A 48 7.27 8.04 1.19
C ARG A 48 6.43 8.14 -0.09
N ARG A 49 6.98 7.70 -1.22
CA ARG A 49 6.27 7.63 -2.50
C ARG A 49 5.11 6.65 -2.45
N LEU A 50 5.29 5.46 -1.90
CA LEU A 50 4.23 4.46 -1.75
C LEU A 50 3.07 4.98 -0.89
N VAL A 51 3.36 5.63 0.25
CA VAL A 51 2.33 6.28 1.08
C VAL A 51 1.61 7.37 0.29
N THR A 52 2.36 8.25 -0.36
CA THR A 52 1.83 9.39 -1.11
C THR A 52 0.94 8.96 -2.27
N LEU A 53 1.41 8.04 -3.11
CA LEU A 53 0.65 7.49 -4.24
C LEU A 53 -0.63 6.80 -3.76
N THR A 54 -0.55 6.03 -2.67
CA THR A 54 -1.75 5.42 -2.04
C THR A 54 -2.74 6.51 -1.66
N CYS A 55 -2.30 7.57 -0.96
CA CYS A 55 -3.19 8.65 -0.52
C CYS A 55 -3.84 9.38 -1.70
N VAL A 56 -3.07 9.83 -2.70
CA VAL A 56 -3.63 10.61 -3.81
C VAL A 56 -4.53 9.78 -4.71
N ALA A 57 -4.22 8.50 -4.92
CA ALA A 57 -5.04 7.59 -5.70
C ALA A 57 -6.33 7.22 -4.95
N SER A 58 -6.26 6.98 -3.64
CA SER A 58 -7.44 6.69 -2.82
C SER A 58 -8.30 7.95 -2.56
N ALA A 59 -7.73 9.15 -2.70
CA ALA A 59 -8.46 10.42 -2.72
C ALA A 59 -9.22 10.66 -4.04
N ASP A 60 -8.89 9.88 -5.08
CA ASP A 60 -9.41 10.04 -6.44
C ASP A 60 -9.19 11.46 -7.00
N SER A 61 -8.06 12.08 -6.66
CA SER A 61 -7.74 13.46 -7.00
C SER A 61 -6.94 13.54 -8.31
N PRO A 62 -7.53 13.96 -9.45
CA PRO A 62 -6.92 13.74 -10.76
C PRO A 62 -5.54 14.40 -10.91
N GLN A 63 -5.41 15.69 -10.60
CA GLN A 63 -4.14 16.41 -10.83
C GLN A 63 -3.00 15.89 -9.92
N PRO A 64 -3.21 15.67 -8.60
CA PRO A 64 -2.20 15.03 -7.76
C PRO A 64 -1.81 13.61 -8.21
N ILE A 65 -2.77 12.81 -8.73
CA ILE A 65 -2.45 11.49 -9.30
C ILE A 65 -1.49 11.66 -10.49
N GLU A 66 -1.80 12.53 -11.45
CA GLU A 66 -0.95 12.76 -12.63
C GLU A 66 0.45 13.22 -12.24
N ASP A 67 0.54 14.20 -11.33
CA ASP A 67 1.81 14.78 -10.91
C ASP A 67 2.71 13.77 -10.17
N HIS A 68 2.15 13.01 -9.23
CA HIS A 68 2.93 12.04 -8.46
C HIS A 68 3.26 10.78 -9.25
N VAL A 69 2.40 10.34 -10.16
CA VAL A 69 2.69 9.21 -11.07
C VAL A 69 3.80 9.59 -12.05
N TYR A 70 3.75 10.78 -12.66
CA TYR A 70 4.82 11.28 -13.51
C TYR A 70 6.15 11.28 -12.77
N ALA A 71 6.17 11.91 -11.59
CA ALA A 71 7.39 12.04 -10.80
C ALA A 71 7.97 10.67 -10.37
N ALA A 72 7.10 9.73 -9.99
CA ALA A 72 7.53 8.39 -9.56
C ALA A 72 8.14 7.57 -10.71
N LEU A 73 7.53 7.61 -11.89
CA LEU A 73 8.05 6.92 -13.09
C LEU A 73 9.34 7.58 -13.58
N LYS A 74 9.36 8.92 -13.71
CA LYS A 74 10.50 9.67 -14.27
C LYS A 74 11.74 9.60 -13.37
N SER A 75 11.57 9.59 -12.04
CA SER A 75 12.67 9.46 -11.08
C SER A 75 13.21 8.02 -10.96
N GLY A 76 12.40 7.03 -11.35
CA GLY A 76 12.68 5.63 -11.06
C GLY A 76 12.39 5.23 -9.60
N ASP A 77 11.77 6.10 -8.79
CA ASP A 77 11.31 5.75 -7.42
C ASP A 77 10.43 4.50 -7.46
N LEU A 78 9.52 4.44 -8.45
CA LEU A 78 8.75 3.26 -8.80
C LEU A 78 8.80 3.04 -10.33
N PRO A 79 9.58 2.08 -10.82
CA PRO A 79 9.55 1.68 -12.23
C PRO A 79 8.17 1.12 -12.62
N LEU A 80 7.92 1.03 -13.92
CA LEU A 80 6.61 0.66 -14.46
C LEU A 80 6.09 -0.68 -13.91
N GLU A 81 6.94 -1.69 -13.79
CA GLU A 81 6.55 -3.02 -13.26
C GLU A 81 6.03 -2.93 -11.81
N ASP A 82 6.71 -2.15 -10.97
CA ASP A 82 6.31 -1.92 -9.58
C ASP A 82 5.02 -1.11 -9.50
N MET A 83 4.82 -0.15 -10.41
CA MET A 83 3.57 0.60 -10.54
C MET A 83 2.37 -0.30 -10.86
N LEU A 84 2.55 -1.32 -11.70
CA LEU A 84 1.46 -2.28 -11.99
C LEU A 84 1.11 -3.14 -10.78
N GLU A 85 2.11 -3.57 -9.99
CA GLU A 85 1.86 -4.25 -8.71
C GLU A 85 1.21 -3.32 -7.68
N PHE A 86 1.61 -2.04 -7.67
CA PHE A 86 0.98 -1.00 -6.85
C PHE A 86 -0.51 -0.86 -7.21
N ILE A 87 -0.88 -0.78 -8.49
CA ILE A 87 -2.27 -0.68 -8.92
C ILE A 87 -3.10 -1.88 -8.47
N LEU A 88 -2.56 -3.09 -8.58
CA LEU A 88 -3.26 -4.30 -8.15
C LEU A 88 -3.45 -4.33 -6.62
N GLN A 89 -2.45 -3.92 -5.84
CA GLN A 89 -2.58 -3.80 -4.39
C GLN A 89 -3.61 -2.71 -4.02
N LEU A 90 -3.56 -1.55 -4.69
CA LEU A 90 -4.50 -0.45 -4.51
C LEU A 90 -5.94 -0.90 -4.80
N ALA A 91 -6.15 -1.71 -5.84
CA ALA A 91 -7.47 -2.22 -6.18
C ALA A 91 -8.09 -3.08 -5.07
N VAL A 92 -7.27 -3.90 -4.40
CA VAL A 92 -7.73 -4.77 -3.30
C VAL A 92 -8.19 -3.95 -2.11
N TYR A 93 -7.45 -2.89 -1.77
CA TYR A 93 -7.70 -2.14 -0.54
C TYR A 93 -8.59 -0.92 -0.75
N SER A 94 -8.41 -0.16 -1.83
CA SER A 94 -9.17 1.06 -2.12
C SER A 94 -10.18 0.92 -3.26
N GLY A 95 -10.29 -0.27 -3.86
CA GLY A 95 -11.32 -0.63 -4.84
C GLY A 95 -10.93 -0.47 -6.32
N TRP A 96 -11.48 -1.35 -7.16
CA TRP A 96 -11.21 -1.39 -8.60
C TRP A 96 -11.40 -0.06 -9.35
N PRO A 97 -12.45 0.76 -9.10
CA PRO A 97 -12.62 2.01 -9.83
C PRO A 97 -11.48 3.02 -9.64
N LYS A 98 -11.00 3.19 -8.40
CA LYS A 98 -9.88 4.10 -8.09
C LYS A 98 -8.58 3.59 -8.69
N ALA A 99 -8.36 2.28 -8.62
CA ALA A 99 -7.20 1.64 -9.25
C ALA A 99 -7.21 1.83 -10.78
N ALA A 100 -8.35 1.65 -11.45
CA ALA A 100 -8.47 1.87 -12.89
C ALA A 100 -8.23 3.35 -13.28
N HIS A 101 -8.69 4.30 -12.48
CA HIS A 101 -8.40 5.72 -12.71
C HIS A 101 -6.89 6.02 -12.59
N CYS A 102 -6.25 5.51 -11.54
CA CYS A 102 -4.81 5.66 -11.33
C CYS A 102 -3.98 4.97 -12.42
N GLU A 103 -4.36 3.77 -12.85
CA GLU A 103 -3.73 3.07 -13.99
C GLU A 103 -3.84 3.88 -15.28
N GLY A 104 -4.97 4.52 -15.53
CA GLY A 104 -5.12 5.45 -16.65
C GLY A 104 -4.12 6.62 -16.62
N ALA A 105 -3.78 7.14 -15.43
CA ALA A 105 -2.74 8.16 -15.29
C ALA A 105 -1.34 7.58 -15.57
N ILE A 106 -1.06 6.34 -15.15
CA ILE A 106 0.19 5.64 -15.47
C ILE A 106 0.38 5.54 -16.99
N TYR A 107 -0.66 5.14 -17.73
CA TYR A 107 -0.60 5.11 -19.20
C TYR A 107 -0.26 6.49 -19.79
N ARG A 108 -0.94 7.55 -19.35
CA ARG A 108 -0.73 8.92 -19.86
C ARG A 108 0.67 9.43 -19.55
N GLN A 109 1.12 9.27 -18.31
CA GLN A 109 2.44 9.77 -17.90
C GLN A 109 3.58 8.93 -18.49
N TRP A 110 3.41 7.62 -18.63
CA TRP A 110 4.40 6.78 -19.32
C TRP A 110 4.60 7.22 -20.77
N ALA A 111 3.50 7.43 -21.52
CA ALA A 111 3.57 7.93 -22.89
C ALA A 111 4.24 9.31 -22.96
N ARG A 112 3.84 10.24 -22.08
CA ARG A 112 4.44 11.58 -21.98
C ARG A 112 5.95 11.53 -21.73
N ILE A 113 6.41 10.67 -20.82
CA ILE A 113 7.84 10.57 -20.46
C ILE A 113 8.69 10.19 -21.68
N HIS A 114 8.21 9.25 -22.50
CA HIS A 114 8.91 8.81 -23.72
C HIS A 114 8.83 9.87 -24.82
N GLU A 115 7.68 10.53 -24.99
CA GLU A 115 7.54 11.66 -25.91
C GLU A 115 8.54 12.79 -25.57
N GLU A 116 8.68 13.15 -24.29
CA GLU A 116 9.66 14.14 -23.82
C GLU A 116 11.12 13.71 -24.08
N GLN A 117 11.38 12.41 -24.20
CA GLN A 117 12.70 11.85 -24.52
C GLN A 117 12.91 11.68 -26.04
N GLY A 118 11.89 11.90 -26.86
CA GLY A 118 11.93 11.63 -28.30
C GLY A 118 11.94 10.13 -28.63
N GLU A 119 11.42 9.31 -27.72
CA GLU A 119 11.37 7.85 -27.81
C GLU A 119 9.93 7.36 -28.00
N GLU A 120 9.75 6.21 -28.65
CA GLU A 120 8.47 5.51 -28.61
C GLU A 120 8.38 4.70 -27.30
N PRO A 121 7.22 4.69 -26.61
CA PRO A 121 7.07 3.91 -25.40
C PRO A 121 7.22 2.42 -25.71
N PRO A 122 7.98 1.66 -24.90
CA PRO A 122 8.09 0.23 -25.10
C PRO A 122 6.72 -0.46 -24.89
N PRO A 123 6.54 -1.67 -25.43
CA PRO A 123 5.35 -2.46 -25.15
C PRO A 123 5.12 -2.63 -23.64
N TRP A 124 3.85 -2.64 -23.24
CA TRP A 124 3.49 -2.81 -21.84
C TRP A 124 4.00 -4.16 -21.32
N PRO A 125 4.67 -4.20 -20.15
CA PRO A 125 5.18 -5.44 -19.61
C PRO A 125 4.03 -6.37 -19.22
N MET A 126 4.18 -7.66 -19.52
CA MET A 126 3.25 -8.69 -19.07
C MET A 126 3.81 -9.36 -17.82
N LEU A 127 3.30 -8.95 -16.65
CA LEU A 127 3.70 -9.55 -15.38
C LEU A 127 3.01 -10.92 -15.21
N THR A 128 3.77 -11.99 -15.39
CA THR A 128 3.23 -13.35 -15.33
C THR A 128 3.05 -13.84 -13.89
N ASN A 129 2.22 -14.86 -13.74
CA ASN A 129 1.94 -15.49 -12.45
C ASN A 129 2.81 -16.74 -12.20
N ASP A 130 3.84 -16.94 -13.02
CA ASP A 130 4.58 -18.21 -13.05
C ASP A 130 5.32 -18.48 -11.74
N VAL A 131 5.72 -17.42 -11.04
CA VAL A 131 6.38 -17.49 -9.73
C VAL A 131 5.41 -17.72 -8.55
N LEU A 132 4.10 -17.60 -8.79
CA LEU A 132 3.08 -17.82 -7.75
C LEU A 132 2.85 -19.30 -7.44
N GLY A 133 3.47 -20.23 -8.16
CA GLY A 133 3.30 -21.67 -7.92
C GLY A 133 1.89 -22.15 -8.26
N ILE A 134 1.13 -22.57 -7.24
CA ILE A 134 -0.19 -23.21 -7.42
C ILE A 134 -1.20 -22.22 -8.02
N SER A 135 -1.58 -22.43 -9.28
CA SER A 135 -2.61 -21.66 -9.99
C SER A 135 -4.02 -22.28 -9.89
N ASP A 136 -4.12 -23.51 -9.41
CA ASP A 136 -5.38 -24.20 -9.18
C ASP A 136 -6.22 -23.48 -8.12
N PHE A 137 -7.44 -23.11 -8.49
CA PHE A 137 -8.30 -22.25 -7.68
C PHE A 137 -8.56 -22.85 -6.29
N GLU A 138 -8.93 -24.13 -6.19
CA GLU A 138 -9.28 -24.75 -4.92
C GLU A 138 -8.04 -24.94 -4.03
N LYS A 139 -6.91 -25.35 -4.62
CA LYS A 139 -5.66 -25.51 -3.87
C LYS A 139 -5.09 -24.18 -3.38
N ARG A 140 -5.38 -23.08 -4.07
CA ARG A 140 -4.90 -21.74 -3.70
C ARG A 140 -5.47 -21.24 -2.37
N ILE A 141 -6.65 -21.73 -1.97
CA ILE A 141 -7.31 -21.34 -0.70
C ILE A 141 -6.48 -21.76 0.51
N PHE A 142 -5.90 -22.96 0.47
CA PHE A 142 -5.07 -23.46 1.56
C PHE A 142 -3.82 -22.60 1.75
N ARG A 143 -3.11 -22.32 0.65
CA ARG A 143 -1.95 -21.43 0.68
C ARG A 143 -2.33 -20.02 1.11
N GLY A 144 -3.48 -19.52 0.64
CA GLY A 144 -3.97 -18.21 1.06
C GLY A 144 -4.37 -18.14 2.53
N ALA A 145 -4.80 -19.25 3.15
CA ALA A 145 -4.99 -19.32 4.60
C ALA A 145 -3.67 -19.24 5.35
N GLN A 146 -2.62 -19.90 4.87
CA GLN A 146 -1.26 -19.79 5.43
C GLN A 146 -0.72 -18.36 5.29
N GLU A 147 -0.83 -17.78 4.10
CA GLU A 147 -0.39 -16.41 3.82
C GLU A 147 -1.18 -15.39 4.65
N PHE A 148 -2.50 -15.56 4.80
CA PHE A 148 -3.31 -14.73 5.68
C PHE A 148 -2.77 -14.77 7.11
N ALA A 149 -2.46 -15.97 7.61
CA ALA A 149 -2.02 -16.13 8.99
C ALA A 149 -0.64 -15.53 9.23
N ASP A 150 0.29 -15.71 8.28
CA ASP A 150 1.62 -15.12 8.32
C ASP A 150 1.59 -13.59 8.21
N VAL A 151 0.82 -13.05 7.25
CA VAL A 151 0.73 -11.61 7.01
C VAL A 151 -0.02 -10.89 8.13
N ASN A 152 -1.09 -11.47 8.69
CA ASN A 152 -1.91 -10.78 9.69
C ASN A 152 -1.60 -11.18 11.13
N LEU A 153 -0.70 -12.16 11.34
CA LEU A 153 -0.37 -12.71 12.65
C LEU A 153 -1.61 -13.15 13.44
N MET A 154 -2.58 -13.73 12.73
CA MET A 154 -3.81 -14.25 13.33
C MET A 154 -4.37 -15.41 12.50
N PRO A 155 -5.09 -16.37 13.10
CA PRO A 155 -5.65 -17.48 12.34
C PRO A 155 -6.52 -17.00 11.17
N ALA A 156 -6.38 -17.67 10.03
CA ALA A 156 -7.24 -17.44 8.87
C ALA A 156 -8.72 -17.59 9.25
N PRO A 157 -9.66 -16.92 8.56
CA PRO A 157 -11.11 -17.12 8.79
C PRO A 157 -11.65 -18.31 7.98
N ARG A 158 -12.73 -18.96 8.45
CA ARG A 158 -13.33 -20.09 7.71
C ARG A 158 -13.84 -19.64 6.33
N PRO A 159 -13.64 -20.42 5.26
CA PRO A 159 -14.09 -20.09 3.90
C PRO A 159 -15.61 -20.29 3.71
N MET A 160 -16.44 -19.89 4.68
CA MET A 160 -17.89 -20.16 4.70
C MET A 160 -18.72 -19.16 3.87
N SER A 161 -18.10 -18.18 3.23
CA SER A 161 -18.79 -17.20 2.39
C SER A 161 -17.98 -16.90 1.13
N PRO A 162 -18.61 -16.47 0.02
CA PRO A 162 -17.88 -16.09 -1.19
C PRO A 162 -16.82 -15.02 -0.92
N TYR A 163 -17.10 -14.07 -0.03
CA TYR A 163 -16.14 -13.06 0.40
C TYR A 163 -14.88 -13.67 1.03
N ARG A 164 -15.03 -14.64 1.94
CA ARG A 164 -13.88 -15.28 2.61
C ARG A 164 -13.19 -16.31 1.73
N HIS A 165 -13.97 -17.10 1.01
CA HIS A 165 -13.50 -18.16 0.12
C HIS A 165 -12.81 -17.57 -1.12
N ALA A 166 -13.56 -16.94 -2.02
CA ALA A 166 -13.05 -16.44 -3.29
C ALA A 166 -12.29 -15.11 -3.15
N GLY A 167 -12.73 -14.23 -2.24
CA GLY A 167 -12.09 -12.93 -2.01
C GLY A 167 -10.81 -13.05 -1.16
N ILE A 168 -10.98 -13.16 0.16
CA ILE A 168 -9.88 -13.08 1.12
C ILE A 168 -8.85 -14.19 0.93
N LEU A 169 -9.27 -15.45 1.04
CA LEU A 169 -8.32 -16.57 1.04
C LEU A 169 -7.84 -16.89 -0.36
N ASN A 170 -8.71 -16.86 -1.37
CA ASN A 170 -8.29 -17.22 -2.71
C ASN A 170 -7.59 -16.04 -3.42
N PHE A 171 -8.19 -14.86 -3.49
CA PHE A 171 -7.62 -13.74 -4.27
C PHE A 171 -6.63 -12.89 -3.47
N VAL A 172 -7.01 -12.34 -2.31
CA VAL A 172 -6.14 -11.39 -1.60
C VAL A 172 -4.86 -12.06 -1.12
N PHE A 173 -4.99 -13.08 -0.26
CA PHE A 173 -3.84 -13.76 0.33
C PHE A 173 -3.38 -14.95 -0.48
N GLY A 174 -4.27 -15.58 -1.25
CA GLY A 174 -3.91 -16.68 -2.15
C GLY A 174 -3.22 -16.22 -3.44
N HIS A 175 -3.29 -14.93 -3.79
CA HIS A 175 -2.72 -14.40 -5.02
C HIS A 175 -1.97 -13.10 -4.81
N VAL A 176 -2.65 -12.00 -4.47
CA VAL A 176 -2.07 -10.64 -4.52
C VAL A 176 -0.88 -10.47 -3.59
N TRP A 177 -0.98 -10.92 -2.33
CA TRP A 177 0.12 -10.83 -1.36
C TRP A 177 1.34 -11.71 -1.68
N GLN A 178 1.18 -12.69 -2.58
CA GLN A 178 2.25 -13.62 -2.96
C GLN A 178 3.00 -13.18 -4.23
N ARG A 179 2.51 -12.13 -4.91
CA ARG A 179 3.10 -11.62 -6.16
C ARG A 179 4.45 -10.95 -5.89
N GLY A 180 5.37 -11.13 -6.85
CA GLY A 180 6.65 -10.42 -6.89
C GLY A 180 6.50 -8.94 -7.25
N GLY A 181 7.61 -8.28 -7.55
CA GLY A 181 7.68 -6.82 -7.76
C GLY A 181 7.72 -6.08 -6.44
N LEU A 182 6.55 -5.92 -5.78
CA LEU A 182 6.49 -5.35 -4.43
C LEU A 182 6.74 -6.41 -3.37
N ASN A 183 7.70 -6.13 -2.47
CA ASN A 183 7.96 -6.99 -1.32
C ASN A 183 6.89 -6.81 -0.22
N ARG A 184 6.89 -7.72 0.76
CA ARG A 184 5.92 -7.74 1.88
C ARG A 184 5.87 -6.42 2.64
N ARG A 185 7.01 -5.77 2.88
CA ARG A 185 7.09 -4.48 3.58
C ARG A 185 6.44 -3.37 2.77
N GLU A 186 6.69 -3.30 1.47
CA GLU A 186 6.06 -2.31 0.58
C GLU A 186 4.54 -2.49 0.50
N ARG A 187 4.07 -3.74 0.36
CA ARG A 187 2.64 -4.06 0.43
C ARG A 187 2.04 -3.67 1.78
N ARG A 188 2.81 -3.80 2.87
CA ARG A 188 2.39 -3.36 4.20
C ARG A 188 2.16 -1.86 4.27
N ILE A 189 3.11 -1.05 3.79
CA ILE A 189 3.01 0.42 3.74
C ILE A 189 1.72 0.85 3.05
N MET A 190 1.46 0.30 1.87
CA MET A 190 0.25 0.60 1.11
C MET A 190 -1.03 0.18 1.84
N THR A 191 -1.00 -1.00 2.48
CA THR A 191 -2.16 -1.56 3.17
C THR A 191 -2.58 -0.71 4.36
N VAL A 192 -1.63 -0.33 5.23
CA VAL A 192 -1.94 0.49 6.41
C VAL A 192 -2.42 1.88 6.02
N ALA A 193 -1.82 2.49 4.99
CA ALA A 193 -2.28 3.75 4.44
C ALA A 193 -3.70 3.63 3.86
N SER A 194 -3.99 2.59 3.09
CA SER A 194 -5.33 2.36 2.52
C SER A 194 -6.39 2.14 3.60
N CYS A 195 -6.10 1.31 4.62
CA CYS A 195 -7.04 1.11 5.73
C CYS A 195 -7.31 2.40 6.52
N ALA A 196 -6.33 3.29 6.63
CA ALA A 196 -6.50 4.61 7.23
C ALA A 196 -7.31 5.57 6.34
N VAL A 197 -7.18 5.46 5.02
CA VAL A 197 -8.04 6.18 4.06
C VAL A 197 -9.50 5.77 4.20
N ASP A 198 -9.77 4.46 4.17
CA ASP A 198 -11.12 3.91 4.04
C ASP A 198 -11.94 3.95 5.35
N ASP A 199 -11.40 4.55 6.42
CA ASP A 199 -12.02 4.67 7.74
C ASP A 199 -12.55 3.33 8.28
N SER A 200 -11.84 2.24 7.97
CA SER A 200 -12.21 0.88 8.32
C SER A 200 -11.51 0.48 9.63
N PRO A 201 -12.12 0.65 10.82
CA PRO A 201 -11.38 0.68 12.07
C PRO A 201 -10.80 -0.69 12.44
N THR A 202 -11.51 -1.77 12.10
CA THR A 202 -11.04 -3.13 12.36
C THR A 202 -9.83 -3.45 11.49
N PRO A 203 -9.88 -3.36 10.13
CA PRO A 203 -8.70 -3.54 9.28
C PRO A 203 -7.53 -2.63 9.63
N LEU A 204 -7.78 -1.35 9.94
CA LEU A 204 -6.71 -0.42 10.36
C LEU A 204 -5.97 -0.96 11.58
N LYS A 205 -6.70 -1.30 12.65
CA LYS A 205 -6.10 -1.83 13.88
C LYS A 205 -5.34 -3.13 13.64
N THR A 206 -5.93 -4.08 12.90
CA THR A 206 -5.30 -5.39 12.70
C THR A 206 -4.08 -5.32 11.79
N HIS A 207 -4.12 -4.56 10.69
CA HIS A 207 -2.98 -4.45 9.79
C HIS A 207 -1.83 -3.62 10.38
N VAL A 208 -2.13 -2.57 11.16
CA VAL A 208 -1.10 -1.79 11.88
C VAL A 208 -0.45 -2.62 12.98
N ALA A 209 -1.24 -3.36 13.75
CA ALA A 209 -0.70 -4.30 14.72
C ALA A 209 0.19 -5.35 14.06
N ALA A 210 -0.28 -5.99 12.99
CA ALA A 210 0.49 -6.97 12.25
C ALA A 210 1.80 -6.39 11.68
N ALA A 211 1.78 -5.16 11.16
CA ALA A 211 2.96 -4.48 10.63
C ALA A 211 4.08 -4.33 11.68
N ILE A 212 3.71 -3.88 12.87
CA ILE A 212 4.64 -3.63 13.98
C ILE A 212 5.09 -4.95 14.60
N HIS A 213 4.15 -5.86 14.87
CA HIS A 213 4.43 -7.11 15.57
C HIS A 213 5.23 -8.10 14.73
N SER A 214 5.09 -8.08 13.39
CA SER A 214 5.90 -8.92 12.49
C SER A 214 7.32 -8.37 12.32
N GLY A 215 7.55 -7.10 12.66
CA GLY A 215 8.76 -6.37 12.31
C GLY A 215 8.84 -5.97 10.84
N ASP A 216 7.73 -6.05 10.07
CA ASP A 216 7.69 -5.51 8.70
C ASP A 216 7.94 -4.00 8.70
N LEU A 217 7.49 -3.30 9.75
CA LEU A 217 7.73 -1.88 9.99
C LEU A 217 8.13 -1.66 11.46
N THR A 218 9.16 -0.84 11.70
CA THR A 218 9.44 -0.37 13.06
C THR A 218 8.39 0.64 13.52
N LYS A 219 8.36 0.94 14.83
CA LYS A 219 7.48 1.99 15.36
C LYS A 219 7.84 3.37 14.78
N GLU A 220 9.13 3.65 14.63
CA GLU A 220 9.63 4.90 14.05
C GLU A 220 9.26 5.04 12.57
N GLU A 221 9.38 3.96 11.79
CA GLU A 221 8.90 3.95 10.40
C GLU A 221 7.38 4.16 10.34
N MET A 222 6.61 3.53 11.23
CA MET A 222 5.16 3.73 11.31
C MET A 222 4.78 5.18 11.62
N ASP A 223 5.50 5.84 12.54
CA ASP A 223 5.25 7.24 12.89
C ASP A 223 5.52 8.19 11.70
N GLU A 224 6.58 7.91 10.92
CA GLU A 224 6.85 8.64 9.68
C GLU A 224 5.79 8.36 8.59
N ILE A 225 5.26 7.14 8.51
CA ILE A 225 4.15 6.80 7.61
C ILE A 225 2.90 7.58 8.01
N VAL A 226 2.57 7.66 9.30
CA VAL A 226 1.41 8.41 9.81
C VAL A 226 1.56 9.90 9.50
N LEU A 227 2.74 10.49 9.66
CA LEU A 227 2.99 11.89 9.30
C LEU A 227 2.85 12.14 7.80
N GLN A 228 3.47 11.29 6.97
CA GLN A 228 3.35 11.39 5.51
C GLN A 228 1.89 11.25 5.07
N PHE A 229 1.17 10.26 5.62
CA PHE A 229 -0.25 10.06 5.39
C PHE A 229 -1.07 11.29 5.80
N SER A 230 -0.78 11.88 6.96
CA SER A 230 -1.52 13.04 7.48
C SER A 230 -1.38 14.27 6.57
N ALA A 231 -0.20 14.47 5.97
CA ALA A 231 0.04 15.56 5.02
C ALA A 231 -0.77 15.39 3.71
N TYR A 232 -1.02 14.15 3.27
CA TYR A 232 -1.69 13.85 2.01
C TYR A 232 -3.18 13.49 2.13
N TYR A 233 -3.61 13.03 3.30
CA TYR A 233 -4.97 12.50 3.53
C TYR A 233 -5.64 13.02 4.81
N GLY A 234 -5.00 13.99 5.48
CA GLY A 234 -5.59 14.79 6.55
C GLY A 234 -5.27 14.30 7.97
N PHE A 235 -5.00 15.25 8.86
CA PHE A 235 -4.57 15.02 10.24
C PHE A 235 -5.62 14.34 11.13
N ALA A 236 -6.92 14.52 10.87
CA ALA A 236 -7.96 13.85 11.67
C ALA A 236 -7.93 12.33 11.49
N LYS A 237 -7.69 11.86 10.24
CA LYS A 237 -7.47 10.44 9.96
C LYS A 237 -6.08 10.00 10.44
N GLY A 238 -5.09 10.90 10.35
CA GLY A 238 -3.77 10.74 10.94
C GLY A 238 -3.82 10.40 12.43
N GLU A 239 -4.65 11.10 13.21
CA GLU A 239 -4.86 10.83 14.64
C GLU A 239 -5.39 9.41 14.87
N ALA A 240 -6.40 8.97 14.12
CA ALA A 240 -6.93 7.62 14.23
C ALA A 240 -5.87 6.55 13.88
N PHE A 241 -5.02 6.85 12.89
CA PHE A 241 -3.90 6.00 12.50
C PHE A 241 -2.81 5.96 13.60
N GLN A 242 -2.43 7.12 14.16
CA GLN A 242 -1.47 7.21 15.25
C GLN A 242 -1.94 6.43 16.49
N VAL A 243 -3.22 6.58 16.86
CA VAL A 243 -3.82 5.82 17.98
C VAL A 243 -3.71 4.32 17.72
N ALA A 244 -3.98 3.85 16.50
CA ALA A 244 -3.82 2.44 16.16
C ALA A 244 -2.35 1.98 16.28
N ALA A 245 -1.39 2.81 15.88
CA ALA A 245 0.04 2.52 15.97
C ALA A 245 0.53 2.47 17.42
N ASP A 246 0.13 3.42 18.25
CA ASP A 246 0.51 3.49 19.67
C ASP A 246 -0.13 2.32 20.46
N ASP A 247 -1.39 2.02 20.20
CA ASP A 247 -2.08 0.86 20.79
C ASP A 247 -1.39 -0.45 20.41
N ALA A 248 -1.00 -0.60 19.14
CA ALA A 248 -0.29 -1.78 18.66
C ALA A 248 1.08 -1.92 19.33
N TRP A 249 1.85 -0.82 19.42
CA TRP A 249 3.16 -0.81 20.07
C TRP A 249 3.06 -1.14 21.56
N ALA A 250 2.10 -0.55 22.28
CA ALA A 250 1.88 -0.83 23.70
C ALA A 250 1.49 -2.29 23.97
N LYS A 251 0.85 -2.96 23.00
CA LYS A 251 0.45 -4.37 23.06
C LYS A 251 1.48 -5.30 22.41
N MET A 252 2.64 -4.79 21.99
CA MET A 252 3.67 -5.62 21.37
C MET A 252 4.06 -6.73 22.36
N PRO A 253 3.95 -8.01 21.97
CA PRO A 253 4.27 -9.09 22.87
C PRO A 253 5.74 -8.98 23.27
N LEU A 254 5.99 -8.68 24.54
CA LEU A 254 7.31 -8.79 25.17
C LEU A 254 7.65 -10.29 25.27
N GLY A 255 7.92 -10.95 24.14
CA GLY A 255 8.14 -12.39 24.09
C GLY A 255 7.94 -12.99 22.71
N ASN A 256 9.07 -13.25 22.04
CA ASN A 256 9.33 -14.13 20.90
C ASN A 256 8.26 -14.27 19.78
N LEU A 257 8.53 -13.66 18.61
CA LEU A 257 7.79 -13.90 17.35
C LEU A 257 7.60 -15.39 17.02
N ASP A 258 8.49 -16.26 17.49
CA ASP A 258 8.40 -17.71 17.27
C ASP A 258 7.14 -18.35 17.89
N ASP A 259 6.61 -17.82 18.99
CA ASP A 259 5.40 -18.36 19.61
C ASP A 259 4.16 -18.09 18.74
N TRP A 260 4.15 -16.97 18.01
CA TRP A 260 3.08 -16.65 17.05
C TRP A 260 3.20 -17.46 15.77
N ARG A 261 4.41 -17.67 15.26
CA ARG A 261 4.64 -18.56 14.11
C ARG A 261 4.15 -19.96 14.39
N ARG A 262 4.43 -20.51 15.59
CA ARG A 262 3.90 -21.82 16.02
C ARG A 262 2.39 -21.86 16.14
N ALA A 263 1.75 -20.77 16.59
CA ALA A 263 0.29 -20.68 16.68
C ALA A 263 -0.37 -20.57 15.29
N ALA A 264 0.28 -19.91 14.33
CA ALA A 264 -0.16 -19.81 12.94
C ALA A 264 0.04 -21.12 12.14
N GLU A 265 0.98 -21.98 12.57
CA GLU A 265 1.25 -23.31 11.99
C GLU A 265 0.22 -24.37 12.39
N ALA A 266 -0.58 -24.16 13.46
CA ALA A 266 -1.71 -25.02 13.79
C ALA A 266 -2.81 -24.86 12.73
N THR A 267 -3.20 -25.98 12.12
CA THR A 267 -4.02 -26.15 10.91
C THR A 267 -5.20 -25.18 10.82
N PRO A 268 -5.51 -24.59 9.65
CA PRO A 268 -6.62 -23.66 9.55
C PRO A 268 -7.92 -24.26 10.06
N TRP A 269 -8.28 -25.53 9.81
CA TRP A 269 -9.62 -26.04 10.16
C TRP A 269 -9.71 -27.53 10.54
N ASP A 270 -9.00 -28.03 11.55
CA ASP A 270 -9.11 -29.44 12.02
C ASP A 270 -10.45 -29.78 12.74
N VAL A 271 -11.57 -29.70 12.03
CA VAL A 271 -12.86 -30.36 12.33
C VAL A 271 -13.54 -30.69 11.00
N GLU A 272 -14.09 -31.89 10.84
CA GLU A 272 -14.68 -32.43 9.59
C GLU A 272 -15.45 -31.40 8.74
N PRO A 273 -15.39 -31.52 7.38
CA PRO A 273 -16.07 -30.59 6.49
C PRO A 273 -17.56 -30.55 6.79
N VAL A 274 -18.07 -29.39 7.18
CA VAL A 274 -19.51 -29.11 7.09
C VAL A 274 -19.81 -29.08 5.60
N VAL A 275 -20.62 -30.06 5.18
CA VAL A 275 -21.14 -30.30 3.83
C VAL A 275 -21.28 -28.99 3.02
N PRO A 276 -20.83 -28.94 1.75
CA PRO A 276 -20.86 -27.71 0.96
C PRO A 276 -22.27 -27.10 0.91
N PHE A 277 -22.32 -25.77 0.94
CA PHE A 277 -23.54 -25.00 0.68
C PHE A 277 -24.02 -25.32 -0.75
N GLU A 278 -25.04 -26.17 -0.89
CA GLU A 278 -25.77 -26.32 -2.14
C GLU A 278 -26.47 -24.99 -2.44
N MET A 279 -26.11 -24.36 -3.55
CA MET A 279 -26.93 -23.26 -4.07
C MET A 279 -28.28 -23.84 -4.52
N PRO A 280 -29.42 -23.26 -4.13
CA PRO A 280 -30.70 -23.67 -4.68
C PRO A 280 -30.71 -23.43 -6.20
N ALA A 281 -31.26 -24.42 -6.92
CA ALA A 281 -31.36 -24.45 -8.38
C ALA A 281 -32.13 -23.27 -8.98
#